data_AF-A0A349D0V2-F1
#
_entry.id   AF-A0A349D0V2-F1
#
_cell.length_a   1.000
_cell.length_b   1.000
_cell.length_c   1.000
_cell.angle_alpha   90.00
_cell.angle_beta   90.00
_cell.angle_gamma   90.00
#
_symmetry.space_group_name_H-M   'P 1'
#
loop_
_entity.id
_entity.type
_entity.pdbx_description
1 polymer ?
#
loop_
_entity_poly.entity_id
_entity_poly.type
_entity_poly.pdbx_seq_one_letter_code
_entity_poly.pdbx_strand_id
1 'polypeptide(L)'
;MHFCVYIFIPKEGDIREAVAKALRLYSDEHEVPPYKEYLDAGEIAAMAKHYGVKRGNRKALTSRMEDWKGSLGGIDKRGLFSIKTFNPQAKWDWYEIGGRWGHFPNDVIAAATLLEKKDLKEILPAAMVTPDGWWHEWETFIVEGWMKWRTERKKDSQWLREVKAALKIHPESRVVCVDIHR
;
A
#
# COMPACT_ATOMS: atom_id res chain seq x y z
N MET A 1 7.25 9.17 -6.10
CA MET A 1 8.08 9.17 -4.87
C MET A 1 8.79 7.83 -4.75
N HIS A 2 10.03 7.77 -4.26
CA HIS A 2 10.82 6.53 -4.21
C HIS A 2 11.19 6.11 -2.80
N PHE A 3 11.13 4.81 -2.50
CA PHE A 3 11.50 4.28 -1.19
C PHE A 3 11.96 2.81 -1.25
N CYS A 4 12.84 2.46 -0.31
CA CYS A 4 13.38 1.11 -0.15
C CYS A 4 12.34 0.17 0.48
N VAL A 5 12.15 -0.99 -0.14
CA VAL A 5 11.31 -2.08 0.38
C VAL A 5 12.11 -3.37 0.42
N TYR A 6 12.01 -4.10 1.53
CA TYR A 6 12.59 -5.43 1.66
C TYR A 6 11.58 -6.51 1.24
N ILE A 7 11.94 -7.31 0.25
CA ILE A 7 11.10 -8.42 -0.22
C ILE A 7 11.72 -9.74 0.21
N PHE A 8 10.98 -10.50 1.03
CA PHE A 8 11.38 -11.83 1.44
C PHE A 8 11.00 -12.82 0.34
N ILE A 9 11.99 -13.51 -0.22
CA ILE A 9 11.81 -14.51 -1.27
C ILE A 9 12.36 -15.87 -0.83
N PRO A 10 11.94 -16.99 -1.47
CA PRO A 10 12.49 -18.30 -1.18
C PRO A 10 14.01 -18.36 -1.35
N LYS A 11 14.66 -19.28 -0.63
CA LYS A 11 16.11 -19.50 -0.67
C LYS A 11 16.65 -19.77 -2.07
N GLU A 12 15.87 -20.49 -2.86
CA GLU A 12 16.20 -20.89 -4.23
C GLU A 12 15.20 -20.31 -5.24
N GLY A 13 15.54 -20.42 -6.53
CA GLY A 13 14.75 -19.90 -7.64
C GLY A 13 15.17 -18.51 -8.10
N ASP A 14 14.56 -18.06 -9.20
CA ASP A 14 14.84 -16.76 -9.83
C ASP A 14 14.38 -15.60 -8.95
N ILE A 15 15.26 -14.61 -8.78
CA ILE A 15 15.03 -13.46 -7.91
C ILE A 15 13.94 -12.56 -8.50
N ARG A 16 13.98 -12.31 -9.81
CA ARG A 16 13.05 -11.38 -10.48
C ARG A 16 11.63 -11.94 -10.45
N GLU A 17 11.46 -13.22 -10.76
CA GLU A 17 10.17 -13.92 -10.69
C GLU A 17 9.61 -13.92 -9.26
N ALA A 18 10.45 -14.19 -8.27
CA ALA A 18 10.01 -14.21 -6.88
C ALA A 18 9.60 -12.83 -6.37
N VAL A 19 10.37 -11.78 -6.70
CA VAL A 19 10.03 -10.39 -6.38
C VAL A 19 8.73 -9.96 -7.08
N ALA A 20 8.60 -10.23 -8.38
CA ALA A 20 7.40 -9.91 -9.14
C ALA A 20 6.16 -10.60 -8.54
N LYS A 21 6.28 -11.87 -8.17
CA LYS A 21 5.21 -12.64 -7.52
C LYS A 21 4.80 -12.04 -6.17
N ALA A 22 5.76 -11.66 -5.34
CA ALA A 22 5.50 -11.09 -4.02
C ALA A 22 4.82 -9.71 -4.10
N LEU A 23 5.21 -8.91 -5.10
CA LEU A 23 4.69 -7.55 -5.28
C LEU A 23 3.38 -7.47 -6.07
N ARG A 24 3.00 -8.54 -6.78
CA ARG A 24 1.88 -8.55 -7.75
C ARG A 24 0.58 -7.96 -7.21
N LEU A 25 0.19 -8.30 -5.97
CA LEU A 25 -1.08 -7.85 -5.38
C LEU A 25 -1.08 -6.36 -5.00
N TYR A 26 0.09 -5.73 -4.98
CA TYR A 26 0.30 -4.34 -4.57
C TYR A 26 0.58 -3.42 -5.76
N SER A 27 0.55 -3.93 -7.00
CA SER A 27 0.63 -3.12 -8.21
C SER A 27 -0.65 -2.31 -8.41
N ASP A 28 -0.55 -1.08 -8.89
CA ASP A 28 -1.70 -0.29 -9.34
C ASP A 28 -2.36 -0.88 -10.60
N GLU A 29 -1.61 -1.61 -11.43
CA GLU A 29 -2.09 -2.38 -12.58
C GLU A 29 -2.76 -3.70 -12.18
N HIS A 30 -2.74 -4.07 -10.90
CA HIS A 30 -3.44 -5.28 -10.45
C HIS A 30 -4.95 -5.12 -10.61
N GLU A 31 -5.51 -5.82 -11.61
CA GLU A 31 -6.95 -5.77 -11.86
C GLU A 31 -7.75 -6.32 -10.67
N VAL A 32 -8.73 -5.54 -10.23
CA VAL A 32 -9.70 -5.94 -9.21
C VAL A 32 -11.12 -5.79 -9.75
N PRO A 33 -12.07 -6.63 -9.31
CA PRO A 33 -13.47 -6.43 -9.64
C PRO A 33 -13.95 -5.04 -9.19
N PRO A 34 -14.86 -4.40 -9.94
CA PRO A 34 -15.44 -3.14 -9.52
C PRO A 34 -16.09 -3.25 -8.14
N TYR A 35 -15.85 -2.26 -7.28
CA TYR A 35 -16.37 -2.24 -5.92
C TYR A 35 -16.99 -0.89 -5.56
N LYS A 36 -17.81 -0.89 -4.51
CA LYS A 36 -18.52 0.30 -4.03
C LYS A 36 -17.69 1.02 -2.97
N GLU A 37 -17.31 2.26 -3.25
CA GLU A 37 -16.79 3.21 -2.27
C GLU A 37 -17.94 4.11 -1.80
N TYR A 38 -18.32 4.00 -0.52
CA TYR A 38 -19.43 4.76 0.05
C TYR A 38 -18.96 6.14 0.49
N LEU A 39 -19.76 7.16 0.17
CA LEU A 39 -19.51 8.53 0.59
C LEU A 39 -19.93 8.69 2.05
N ASP A 40 -19.09 9.33 2.84
CA ASP A 40 -19.43 9.68 4.21
C ASP A 40 -20.34 10.91 4.30
N ALA A 41 -20.81 11.22 5.52
CA ALA A 41 -21.71 12.35 5.74
C ALA A 41 -21.08 13.72 5.40
N GLY A 42 -19.76 13.86 5.56
CA GLY A 42 -19.02 15.07 5.22
C GLY A 42 -18.93 15.27 3.70
N GLU A 43 -18.63 14.20 2.97
CA GLU A 43 -18.60 14.22 1.49
C GLU A 43 -19.98 14.53 0.93
N ILE A 44 -21.02 13.85 1.42
CA ILE A 44 -22.41 14.09 1.01
C ILE A 44 -22.81 15.55 1.27
N ALA A 45 -22.39 16.11 2.41
CA ALA A 45 -22.65 17.51 2.74
C ALA A 45 -21.94 18.49 1.80
N ALA A 46 -20.69 18.19 1.43
CA ALA A 46 -19.91 19.00 0.50
C ALA A 46 -20.51 18.95 -0.91
N MET A 47 -20.83 17.75 -1.39
CA MET A 47 -21.48 17.51 -2.68
C MET A 47 -22.82 18.24 -2.79
N ALA A 48 -23.67 18.10 -1.76
CA ALA A 48 -24.95 18.80 -1.68
C ALA A 48 -24.80 20.33 -1.76
N LYS A 49 -23.81 20.89 -1.06
CA LYS A 49 -23.51 22.32 -1.11
C LYS A 49 -23.03 22.75 -2.51
N HIS A 50 -22.12 22.00 -3.11
CA HIS A 50 -21.55 22.31 -4.42
C HIS A 50 -22.61 22.39 -5.51
N TYR A 51 -23.54 21.43 -5.56
CA TYR A 51 -24.61 21.39 -6.57
C TYR A 51 -25.90 22.13 -6.18
N GLY A 52 -25.96 22.76 -5.01
CA GLY A 52 -27.19 23.41 -4.52
C GLY A 52 -28.34 22.43 -4.27
N VAL A 53 -28.05 21.17 -3.96
CA VAL A 53 -29.03 20.10 -3.74
C VAL A 53 -29.24 19.87 -2.24
N LYS A 54 -30.47 19.56 -1.81
CA LYS A 54 -30.72 19.16 -0.41
C LYS A 54 -29.97 17.86 -0.11
N ARG A 55 -29.26 17.79 1.02
CA ARG A 55 -28.52 16.58 1.48
C ARG A 55 -29.37 15.30 1.48
N GLY A 56 -30.65 15.40 1.81
CA GLY A 56 -31.58 14.26 1.81
C GLY A 56 -32.05 13.82 0.41
N ASN A 57 -31.87 14.63 -0.63
CA ASN A 57 -32.27 14.31 -1.99
C ASN A 57 -31.21 13.43 -2.67
N ARG A 58 -31.11 12.19 -2.22
CA ARG A 58 -30.06 11.26 -2.65
C ARG A 58 -30.16 10.88 -4.13
N LYS A 59 -31.36 10.91 -4.73
CA LYS A 59 -31.53 10.70 -6.19
C LYS A 59 -30.82 11.79 -6.98
N ALA A 60 -31.07 13.06 -6.63
CA ALA A 60 -30.41 14.18 -7.30
C ALA A 60 -28.88 14.18 -7.09
N LEU A 61 -28.39 13.78 -5.91
CA LEU A 61 -26.96 13.60 -5.68
C LEU A 61 -26.38 12.45 -6.52
N THR A 62 -27.08 11.32 -6.64
CA THR A 62 -26.62 10.19 -7.47
C THR A 62 -26.40 10.60 -8.93
N SER A 63 -27.30 11.43 -9.49
CA SER A 63 -27.17 11.96 -10.85
C SER A 63 -25.97 12.89 -11.07
N ARG A 64 -25.26 13.29 -10.00
CA ARG A 64 -24.04 14.10 -10.05
C ARG A 64 -22.78 13.30 -9.70
N MET A 65 -22.89 11.98 -9.52
CA MET A 65 -21.76 11.17 -9.04
C MET A 65 -20.58 11.16 -10.02
N GLU A 66 -20.85 11.03 -11.32
CA GLU A 66 -19.81 10.99 -12.34
C GLU A 66 -19.01 12.28 -12.38
N ASP A 67 -19.68 13.42 -12.27
CA ASP A 67 -19.04 14.74 -12.16
C ASP A 67 -18.25 14.89 -10.85
N TRP A 68 -18.79 14.40 -9.72
CA TRP A 68 -18.15 14.54 -8.40
C TRP A 68 -16.94 13.61 -8.18
N LYS A 69 -16.99 12.37 -8.68
CA LYS A 69 -15.99 11.30 -8.41
C LYS A 69 -15.24 10.83 -9.65
N GLY A 70 -15.55 11.36 -10.84
CA GLY A 70 -15.05 10.86 -12.11
C GLY A 70 -15.51 9.43 -12.43
N SER A 71 -16.57 8.95 -11.76
CA SER A 71 -17.03 7.56 -11.85
C SER A 71 -18.53 7.46 -11.60
N LEU A 72 -19.18 6.50 -12.27
CA LEU A 72 -20.58 6.19 -12.01
C LEU A 72 -20.80 5.79 -10.54
N GLY A 73 -22.03 5.89 -10.08
CA GLY A 73 -22.39 5.40 -8.76
C GLY A 73 -23.89 5.26 -8.56
N GLY A 74 -24.28 5.11 -7.31
CA GLY A 74 -25.63 4.70 -6.97
C GLY A 74 -25.97 4.93 -5.50
N ILE A 75 -27.14 4.45 -5.14
CA ILE A 75 -27.62 4.41 -3.77
C ILE A 75 -28.16 3.03 -3.44
N ASP A 76 -27.80 2.53 -2.26
CA ASP A 76 -28.43 1.36 -1.65
C ASP A 76 -28.67 1.58 -0.14
N LYS A 77 -28.97 0.49 0.58
CA LYS A 77 -29.24 0.50 2.03
C LYS A 77 -28.09 1.07 2.87
N ARG A 78 -26.84 0.98 2.40
CA ARG A 78 -25.65 1.51 3.11
C ARG A 78 -25.43 2.99 2.82
N GLY A 79 -25.93 3.50 1.70
CA GLY A 79 -25.87 4.93 1.37
C GLY A 79 -25.54 5.19 -0.09
N LEU A 80 -25.06 6.41 -0.34
CA LEU A 80 -24.59 6.86 -1.63
C LEU A 80 -23.17 6.32 -1.86
N PHE A 81 -22.87 5.81 -3.05
CA PHE A 81 -21.56 5.24 -3.38
C PHE A 81 -21.12 5.60 -4.80
N SER A 82 -19.81 5.56 -5.02
CA SER A 82 -19.18 5.53 -6.36
C SER A 82 -18.62 4.14 -6.65
N ILE A 83 -18.52 3.79 -7.93
CA ILE A 83 -17.91 2.54 -8.39
C ILE A 83 -16.44 2.81 -8.65
N LYS A 84 -15.56 2.03 -8.01
CA LYS A 84 -14.11 2.07 -8.20
C LYS A 84 -13.64 0.79 -8.87
N THR A 85 -12.57 0.90 -9.65
CA THR A 85 -11.97 -0.20 -10.43
C THR A 85 -10.46 -0.29 -10.25
N PHE A 86 -9.84 0.63 -9.51
CA PHE A 86 -8.41 0.61 -9.22
C PHE A 86 -8.12 -0.30 -8.01
N ASN A 87 -6.90 -0.83 -7.90
CA ASN A 87 -6.50 -1.66 -6.78
C ASN A 87 -6.48 -0.87 -5.46
N PRO A 88 -7.35 -1.17 -4.48
CA PRO A 88 -7.34 -0.47 -3.19
C PRO A 88 -6.09 -0.78 -2.35
N GLN A 89 -5.33 -1.82 -2.72
CA GLN A 89 -4.07 -2.20 -2.07
C GLN A 89 -2.86 -1.66 -2.81
N ALA A 90 -3.02 -0.89 -3.89
CA ALA A 90 -1.89 -0.37 -4.66
C ALA A 90 -0.87 0.36 -3.76
N LYS A 91 0.38 -0.06 -3.85
CA LYS A 91 1.54 0.56 -3.18
C LYS A 91 2.58 1.07 -4.18
N TRP A 92 2.51 0.63 -5.44
CA TRP A 92 3.49 0.96 -6.46
C TRP A 92 2.90 0.97 -7.88
N ASP A 93 3.48 1.81 -8.74
CA ASP A 93 3.26 1.87 -10.20
C ASP A 93 4.47 1.37 -11.00
N TRP A 94 5.66 1.38 -10.38
CA TRP A 94 6.89 0.81 -10.93
C TRP A 94 7.86 0.38 -9.82
N TYR A 95 8.77 -0.56 -10.12
CA TYR A 95 9.83 -0.96 -9.21
C TYR A 95 11.13 -1.40 -9.92
N GLU A 96 12.24 -1.35 -9.19
CA GLU A 96 13.53 -1.86 -9.62
C GLU A 96 14.26 -2.56 -8.46
N ILE A 97 14.88 -3.71 -8.74
CA ILE A 97 15.70 -4.42 -7.76
C ILE A 97 17.00 -3.64 -7.54
N GLY A 98 17.33 -3.37 -6.27
CA GLY A 98 18.40 -2.48 -5.87
C GLY A 98 18.03 -1.01 -6.06
N GLY A 99 18.08 -0.58 -7.32
CA GLY A 99 17.84 0.80 -7.72
C GLY A 99 18.70 1.78 -6.91
N ARG A 100 18.06 2.80 -6.33
CA ARG A 100 18.76 3.83 -5.52
C ARG A 100 19.30 3.34 -4.17
N TRP A 101 18.87 2.17 -3.71
CA TRP A 101 19.01 1.74 -2.32
C TRP A 101 19.89 0.51 -2.16
N GLY A 102 20.79 0.21 -3.10
CA GLY A 102 21.64 -0.97 -3.04
C GLY A 102 22.51 -1.03 -1.78
N HIS A 103 22.01 -1.70 -0.75
CA HIS A 103 22.64 -1.81 0.58
C HIS A 103 23.51 -3.06 0.72
N PHE A 104 23.39 -4.02 -0.20
CA PHE A 104 24.06 -5.32 -0.15
C PHE A 104 24.63 -5.71 -1.52
N PRO A 105 25.67 -6.57 -1.60
CA PRO A 105 26.14 -7.12 -2.86
C PRO A 105 24.99 -7.78 -3.65
N ASN A 106 24.83 -7.40 -4.91
CA ASN A 106 23.75 -7.85 -5.80
C ASN A 106 22.33 -7.60 -5.26
N ASP A 107 22.16 -6.66 -4.32
CA ASP A 107 20.87 -6.26 -3.74
C ASP A 107 20.10 -7.38 -3.01
N VAL A 108 20.78 -8.49 -2.72
CA VAL A 108 20.21 -9.68 -2.07
C VAL A 108 21.10 -10.14 -0.94
N ILE A 109 20.47 -10.49 0.19
CA ILE A 109 21.17 -11.00 1.38
C ILE A 109 20.33 -12.10 2.04
N ALA A 110 20.97 -13.11 2.65
CA ALA A 110 20.24 -14.08 3.46
C ALA A 110 19.62 -13.39 4.69
N ALA A 111 18.38 -13.74 5.05
CA ALA A 111 17.67 -13.13 6.17
C ALA A 111 18.43 -13.31 7.50
N ALA A 112 19.00 -14.50 7.74
CA ALA A 112 19.85 -14.76 8.90
C ALA A 112 21.08 -13.85 8.95
N THR A 113 21.77 -13.63 7.83
CA THR A 113 22.94 -12.74 7.76
C THR A 113 22.55 -11.27 7.96
N LEU A 114 21.43 -10.84 7.40
CA LEU A 114 20.91 -9.48 7.59
C LEU A 114 20.55 -9.20 9.06
N LEU A 115 19.99 -10.20 9.76
CA LEU A 115 19.66 -10.10 11.18
C LEU A 115 20.89 -9.82 12.07
N GLU A 116 22.06 -10.34 11.67
CA GLU A 116 23.32 -10.20 12.39
C GLU A 116 24.05 -8.87 12.12
N LYS A 117 23.59 -8.08 11.14
CA LYS A 117 24.21 -6.79 10.80
C LYS A 117 24.08 -5.79 11.96
N LYS A 118 25.23 -5.33 12.46
CA LYS A 118 25.31 -4.33 13.54
C LYS A 118 24.70 -2.97 13.15
N ASP A 119 24.77 -2.66 11.87
CA ASP A 119 24.28 -1.45 11.21
C ASP A 119 22.83 -1.57 10.69
N LEU A 120 22.10 -2.66 10.98
CA LEU A 120 20.73 -2.88 10.47
C LEU A 120 19.80 -1.69 10.72
N LYS A 121 19.96 -0.97 11.84
CA LYS A 121 19.15 0.21 12.18
C LYS A 121 19.33 1.39 11.22
N GLU A 122 20.47 1.47 10.53
CA GLU A 122 20.82 2.54 9.61
C GLU A 122 20.32 2.28 8.18
N ILE A 123 19.91 1.05 7.90
CA ILE A 123 19.50 0.58 6.56
C ILE A 123 18.08 0.03 6.55
N LEU A 124 17.24 0.41 7.53
CA LEU A 124 15.86 -0.05 7.61
C LEU A 124 15.08 0.35 6.35
N PRO A 125 14.26 -0.55 5.79
CA PRO A 125 13.43 -0.22 4.66
C PRO A 125 12.23 0.62 5.12
N ALA A 126 11.56 1.32 4.21
CA ALA A 126 10.28 1.97 4.48
C ALA A 126 9.15 0.93 4.64
N ALA A 127 9.27 -0.20 3.95
CA ALA A 127 8.32 -1.31 4.05
C ALA A 127 9.01 -2.67 3.86
N MET A 128 8.31 -3.75 4.17
CA MET A 128 8.71 -5.11 3.82
C MET A 128 7.53 -5.96 3.40
N VAL A 129 7.77 -6.92 2.51
CA VAL A 129 6.80 -7.96 2.15
C VAL A 129 7.33 -9.30 2.65
N THR A 130 6.59 -9.94 3.55
CA THR A 130 6.93 -11.24 4.13
C THR A 130 6.47 -12.40 3.24
N PRO A 131 6.99 -13.64 3.42
CA PRO A 131 6.66 -14.78 2.54
C PRO A 131 5.18 -15.19 2.52
N ASP A 132 4.41 -14.82 3.54
CA ASP A 132 2.96 -14.98 3.60
C ASP A 132 2.21 -13.92 2.77
N GLY A 133 2.94 -13.03 2.09
CA GLY A 133 2.42 -12.03 1.16
C GLY A 133 1.97 -10.73 1.80
N TRP A 134 2.24 -10.52 3.09
CA TRP A 134 1.79 -9.32 3.80
C TRP A 134 2.75 -8.14 3.63
N TRP A 135 2.20 -6.97 3.29
CA TRP A 135 2.89 -5.69 3.29
C TRP A 135 2.90 -5.06 4.68
N HIS A 136 4.09 -4.85 5.23
CA HIS A 136 4.32 -4.14 6.47
C HIS A 136 5.03 -2.82 6.18
N GLU A 137 4.54 -1.71 6.69
CA GLU A 137 5.15 -0.39 6.49
C GLU A 137 5.43 0.32 7.81
N TRP A 138 6.45 1.17 7.79
CA TRP A 138 6.81 2.02 8.93
C TRP A 138 5.86 3.21 9.13
N GLU A 139 5.15 3.60 8.07
CA GLU A 139 4.29 4.76 7.99
C GLU A 139 3.04 4.40 7.18
N THR A 140 1.86 4.61 7.77
CA THR A 140 0.58 4.31 7.15
C THR A 140 -0.24 5.59 7.00
N PHE A 141 -0.79 5.76 5.80
CA PHE A 141 -1.76 6.82 5.51
C PHE A 141 -3.17 6.32 5.82
N ILE A 142 -3.85 6.99 6.74
CA ILE A 142 -5.19 6.63 7.22
C ILE A 142 -6.19 7.68 6.74
N VAL A 143 -7.17 7.24 5.95
CA VAL A 143 -8.32 8.05 5.55
C VAL A 143 -9.41 7.93 6.62
N GLU A 144 -9.72 9.03 7.28
CA GLU A 144 -10.75 9.10 8.33
C GLU A 144 -12.07 9.70 7.83
N GLY A 145 -12.07 10.17 6.59
CA GLY A 145 -13.24 10.67 5.89
C GLY A 145 -12.90 11.72 4.85
N TRP A 146 -13.92 12.40 4.36
CA TRP A 146 -13.80 13.43 3.34
C TRP A 146 -12.85 14.54 3.76
N MET A 147 -11.78 14.68 2.99
CA MET A 147 -10.69 15.61 3.25
C MET A 147 -10.09 15.50 4.68
N LYS A 148 -10.21 14.32 5.29
CA LYS A 148 -9.64 14.03 6.61
C LYS A 148 -8.74 12.81 6.49
N TRP A 149 -7.46 13.07 6.68
CA TRP A 149 -6.46 12.03 6.70
C TRP A 149 -5.44 12.34 7.78
N ARG A 150 -4.75 11.28 8.19
CA ARG A 150 -3.58 11.39 9.06
C ARG A 150 -2.58 10.34 8.67
N THR A 151 -1.35 10.60 9.09
CA THR A 151 -0.25 9.67 8.92
C THR A 151 0.11 9.12 10.29
N GLU A 152 0.14 7.81 10.42
CA GLU A 152 0.71 7.13 11.58
C GLU A 152 2.08 6.61 11.22
N ARG A 153 3.10 7.04 11.96
CA ARG A 153 4.46 6.55 11.81
C ARG A 153 4.90 5.82 13.06
N LYS A 154 5.42 4.61 12.87
CA LYS A 154 6.04 3.82 13.94
C LYS A 154 7.34 4.49 14.38
N LYS A 155 7.66 4.37 15.67
CA LYS A 155 8.98 4.75 16.17
C LYS A 155 10.03 3.82 15.55
N ASP A 156 11.22 4.33 15.25
CA ASP A 156 12.30 3.54 14.63
C ASP A 156 12.64 2.28 15.44
N SER A 157 12.60 2.36 16.78
CA SER A 157 12.83 1.20 17.66
C SER A 157 11.74 0.13 17.54
N GLN A 158 10.49 0.53 17.32
CA GLN A 158 9.40 -0.39 17.05
C GLN A 158 9.57 -1.02 15.66
N TRP A 159 9.88 -0.22 14.64
CA TRP A 159 10.05 -0.72 13.29
C TRP A 159 11.24 -1.69 13.16
N LEU A 160 12.38 -1.35 13.77
CA LEU A 160 13.53 -2.24 13.89
C LEU A 160 13.16 -3.58 14.53
N ARG A 161 12.32 -3.57 15.57
CA ARG A 161 11.87 -4.81 16.24
C ARG A 161 11.00 -5.66 15.31
N GLU A 162 10.11 -5.05 14.54
CA GLU A 162 9.27 -5.75 13.56
C GLU A 162 10.11 -6.36 12.43
N VAL A 163 11.06 -5.61 11.86
CA VAL A 163 11.99 -6.12 10.83
C VAL A 163 12.83 -7.28 11.39
N LYS A 164 13.40 -7.15 12.59
CA LYS A 164 14.14 -8.24 13.24
C LYS A 164 13.29 -9.46 13.50
N ALA A 165 12.02 -9.28 13.88
CA ALA A 165 11.09 -10.38 14.08
C ALA A 165 10.84 -11.14 12.77
N ALA A 166 10.58 -10.43 11.66
CA ALA A 166 10.40 -11.05 10.34
C ALA A 166 11.65 -11.83 9.89
N LEU A 167 12.85 -11.24 10.03
CA LEU A 167 14.11 -11.93 9.72
C LEU A 167 14.32 -13.20 10.55
N LYS A 168 13.92 -13.17 11.83
CA LYS A 168 14.02 -14.33 12.73
C LYS A 168 13.01 -15.43 12.41
N ILE A 169 11.79 -15.06 11.98
CA ILE A 169 10.73 -16.02 11.61
C ILE A 169 11.05 -16.69 10.28
N HIS A 170 11.74 -15.98 9.37
CA HIS A 170 12.06 -16.47 8.03
C HIS A 170 13.58 -16.55 7.77
N PRO A 171 14.35 -17.30 8.58
CA PRO A 171 15.81 -17.29 8.51
C PRO A 171 16.38 -17.85 7.20
N GLU A 172 15.65 -18.77 6.56
CA GLU A 172 16.04 -19.39 5.28
C GLU A 172 15.70 -18.54 4.05
N SER A 173 14.94 -17.44 4.22
CA SER A 173 14.61 -16.56 3.09
C SER A 173 15.83 -15.77 2.63
N ARG A 174 15.81 -15.38 1.35
CA ARG A 174 16.60 -14.25 0.88
C ARG A 174 15.77 -12.98 1.04
N VAL A 175 16.44 -11.88 1.35
CA VAL A 175 15.84 -10.54 1.39
C VAL A 175 16.42 -9.74 0.24
N VAL A 176 15.54 -9.21 -0.59
CA VAL A 176 15.89 -8.38 -1.74
C VAL A 176 15.56 -6.93 -1.42
N CYS A 177 16.51 -6.03 -1.65
CA CYS A 177 16.26 -4.60 -1.60
C CYS A 177 15.61 -4.17 -2.92
N VAL A 178 14.46 -3.49 -2.86
CA VAL A 178 13.72 -3.04 -4.04
C VAL A 178 13.42 -1.55 -3.89
N ASP A 179 13.75 -0.77 -4.92
CA ASP A 179 13.32 0.61 -5.07
C ASP A 179 11.91 0.63 -5.65
N ILE A 180 10.96 1.13 -4.88
CA ILE A 180 9.55 1.22 -5.27
C ILE A 180 9.23 2.67 -5.65
N HIS A 181 8.58 2.88 -6.79
CA HIS A 181 7.94 4.14 -7.15
C HIS A 181 6.45 4.10 -6.78
N ARG A 182 5.94 5.24 -6.32
CA ARG A 182 4.53 5.49 -5.98
C ARG A 182 4.12 6.90 -6.38
#